data_AF-A0A8C7XYV8-F1
#
_entry.id   AF-A0A8C7XYV8-F1
#
_cell.length_a   1.000
_cell.length_b   1.000
_cell.length_c   1.000
_cell.angle_alpha   90.00
_cell.angle_beta   90.00
_cell.angle_gamma   90.00
#
_symmetry.space_group_name_H-M   'P 1'
#
loop_
_entity.id
_entity.type
_entity.pdbx_description
1 polymer ?
#
loop_
_entity_poly.entity_id
_entity_poly.type
_entity_poly.pdbx_seq_one_letter_code
_entity_poly.pdbx_strand_id
1 'polypeptide(L)'
;MLRFSAKWVSAVVLVFLVGAAFIFCEYLIYYPAILKCAWPKLSHARGGEGSDGRPTDSTVHAMVLSDTHLLGAVGGHWFDKLRREWQMERAFQTALWLLRPEIVFILGDIFDEGKWSSQKNWEDDVRRFHRMFRHTTDTELVVLVGNHDIGFHYEMDWFKLQRFEKVFNASSTRIVTKKGVNFLLVNSVALHGDGCPICQSVEKELIKLSRELNCSLQNSQSGSEKTESCDGAHPYPPTAPIMLQHYPLYRESDAGCRGEDAALPEERHLLFREKYDVLSKDASQRLLQWFKPRLILSGHTHSGCEVLHDNKYPEISVPSFSWRNRNNPSFILASVSPRSYTLSKCFLPQESTVISVYSSAGAFLLLLFLAHCLVMKGLCSLCLLGKHKSM
;
A
#
# COMPACT_ATOMS: atom_id res chain seq x y z
N MET A 1 6.21 -51.72 -23.76
CA MET A 1 5.57 -50.45 -24.18
C MET A 1 4.29 -50.27 -23.38
N LEU A 2 4.27 -49.37 -22.39
CA LEU A 2 3.06 -49.09 -21.61
C LEU A 2 2.01 -48.45 -22.52
N ARG A 3 0.95 -49.19 -22.84
CA ARG A 3 -0.27 -48.62 -23.42
C ARG A 3 -0.99 -47.84 -22.32
N PHE A 4 -0.68 -46.56 -22.18
CA PHE A 4 -1.53 -45.66 -21.39
C PHE A 4 -2.90 -45.62 -22.08
N SER A 5 -3.92 -46.17 -21.42
CA SER A 5 -5.31 -46.06 -21.88
C SER A 5 -5.67 -44.58 -22.02
N ALA A 6 -6.37 -44.20 -23.09
CA ALA A 6 -6.75 -42.81 -23.39
C ALA A 6 -7.41 -42.08 -22.20
N LYS A 7 -8.07 -42.83 -21.29
CA LYS A 7 -8.63 -42.31 -20.04
C LYS A 7 -7.58 -41.74 -19.08
N TRP A 8 -6.41 -42.38 -18.99
CA TRP A 8 -5.29 -41.91 -18.16
C TRP A 8 -4.67 -40.64 -18.74
N VAL A 9 -4.56 -40.54 -20.06
CA VAL A 9 -4.04 -39.33 -20.73
C VAL A 9 -4.99 -38.14 -20.48
N SER A 10 -6.30 -38.33 -20.63
CA SER A 10 -7.28 -37.27 -20.34
C SER A 10 -7.26 -36.82 -18.88
N ALA A 11 -7.17 -37.75 -17.93
CA ALA A 11 -7.07 -37.42 -16.51
C ALA A 11 -5.80 -36.60 -16.19
N VAL A 12 -4.66 -36.99 -16.76
CA VAL A 12 -3.39 -36.26 -16.59
C VAL A 12 -3.47 -34.84 -17.17
N VAL A 13 -4.07 -34.67 -18.35
CA VAL A 13 -4.25 -33.35 -18.97
C VAL A 13 -5.15 -32.46 -18.11
N LEU A 14 -6.25 -32.99 -17.56
CA LEU A 14 -7.15 -32.23 -16.68
C LEU A 14 -6.44 -31.77 -15.41
N VAL A 15 -5.70 -32.67 -14.75
CA VAL A 15 -4.91 -32.34 -13.55
C VAL A 15 -3.87 -31.28 -13.87
N PHE A 16 -3.19 -31.40 -15.01
CA PHE A 16 -2.21 -30.41 -15.45
C PHE A 16 -2.83 -29.03 -15.68
N LEU A 17 -3.99 -28.94 -16.36
CA LEU A 17 -4.65 -27.66 -16.63
C LEU A 17 -5.13 -26.96 -15.36
N VAL A 18 -5.76 -27.71 -14.44
CA VAL A 18 -6.17 -27.18 -13.13
C VAL A 18 -4.95 -26.72 -12.33
N GLY A 19 -3.90 -27.55 -12.28
CA GLY A 19 -2.65 -27.21 -11.60
C GLY A 19 -1.97 -25.99 -12.20
N ALA A 20 -1.92 -25.86 -13.53
CA ALA A 20 -1.32 -24.73 -14.21
C ALA A 20 -2.10 -23.43 -13.96
N ALA A 21 -3.43 -23.46 -14.02
CA ALA A 21 -4.27 -22.30 -13.70
C ALA A 21 -4.07 -21.86 -12.25
N PHE A 22 -4.04 -22.81 -11.30
CA PHE A 22 -3.78 -22.54 -9.89
C PHE A 22 -2.39 -21.93 -9.67
N ILE A 23 -1.34 -22.55 -10.21
CA ILE A 23 0.04 -22.04 -10.08
C ILE A 23 0.17 -20.64 -10.70
N PHE A 24 -0.47 -20.41 -11.84
CA PHE A 24 -0.45 -19.11 -12.49
C PHE A 24 -1.13 -18.04 -11.62
N CYS A 25 -2.38 -18.26 -11.24
CA CYS A 25 -3.18 -17.30 -10.48
C CYS A 25 -2.66 -17.05 -9.06
N GLU A 26 -2.22 -18.09 -8.37
CA GLU A 26 -1.82 -17.98 -6.96
C GLU A 26 -0.37 -17.55 -6.78
N TYR A 27 0.50 -17.73 -7.79
CA TYR A 27 1.94 -17.47 -7.65
C TYR A 27 2.53 -16.68 -8.82
N LEU A 28 2.41 -17.17 -10.06
CA LEU A 28 3.20 -16.62 -11.16
C LEU A 28 2.71 -15.24 -11.61
N ILE A 29 1.42 -14.93 -11.48
CA ILE A 29 0.81 -13.69 -12.00
C ILE A 29 1.44 -12.41 -11.41
N TYR A 30 1.98 -12.47 -10.19
CA TYR A 30 2.61 -11.32 -9.53
C TYR A 30 3.95 -10.94 -10.16
N TYR A 31 4.72 -11.90 -10.66
CA TYR A 31 6.04 -11.66 -11.25
C TYR A 31 5.99 -10.76 -12.50
N PRO A 32 5.22 -11.09 -13.57
CA PRO A 32 5.14 -10.23 -14.74
C PRO A 32 4.41 -8.91 -14.46
N ALA A 33 3.55 -8.83 -13.44
CA ALA A 33 2.96 -7.56 -13.02
C ALA A 33 4.03 -6.63 -12.42
N ILE A 34 4.83 -7.14 -11.49
CA ILE A 34 5.84 -6.35 -10.75
C ILE A 34 7.10 -6.11 -11.61
N LEU A 35 7.48 -7.03 -12.50
CA LEU A 35 8.63 -6.85 -13.41
C LEU A 35 8.46 -5.66 -14.38
N LYS A 36 7.23 -5.17 -14.59
CA LYS A 36 6.96 -3.94 -15.35
C LYS A 36 7.36 -2.67 -14.58
N CYS A 37 7.57 -2.79 -13.28
CA CYS A 37 7.92 -1.69 -12.41
C CYS A 37 9.44 -1.56 -12.32
N ALA A 38 9.92 -0.33 -12.29
CA ALA A 38 11.33 -0.02 -12.13
C ALA A 38 11.49 1.20 -11.23
N TRP A 39 12.58 1.25 -10.47
CA TRP A 39 12.92 2.43 -9.69
C TRP A 39 13.04 3.65 -10.63
N PRO A 40 12.27 4.72 -10.37
CA PRO A 40 12.31 5.89 -11.23
C PRO A 40 13.68 6.56 -11.09
N LYS A 41 14.26 6.98 -12.21
CA LYS A 41 15.54 7.70 -12.19
C LYS A 41 15.32 9.12 -11.72
N LEU A 42 16.12 9.56 -10.75
CA LEU A 42 16.18 10.97 -10.37
C LEU A 42 16.65 11.77 -11.59
N SER A 43 15.84 12.72 -12.05
CA SER A 43 16.30 13.66 -13.06
C SER A 43 17.35 14.58 -12.42
N HIS A 44 18.51 14.70 -13.05
CA HIS A 44 19.42 15.80 -12.74
C HIS A 44 18.67 17.08 -13.08
N ALA A 45 18.41 17.92 -12.07
CA ALA A 45 17.73 19.18 -12.26
C ALA A 45 18.43 19.96 -13.38
N ARG A 46 17.72 20.23 -14.49
CA ARG A 46 18.18 21.19 -15.49
C ARG A 46 18.23 22.55 -14.80
N GLY A 47 19.43 23.07 -14.54
CA GLY A 47 19.60 24.46 -14.09
C GLY A 47 20.51 24.69 -12.88
N GLY A 48 21.48 23.83 -12.60
CA GLY A 48 22.54 24.15 -11.62
C GLY A 48 23.87 23.58 -12.07
N GLU A 49 24.70 24.42 -12.71
CA GLU A 49 26.14 24.18 -12.77
C GLU A 49 26.67 24.14 -11.35
N GLY A 50 26.84 22.92 -10.86
CA GLY A 50 27.43 22.60 -9.57
C GLY A 50 28.06 21.23 -9.73
N SER A 51 29.24 21.22 -10.33
CA SER A 51 30.19 20.11 -10.28
C SER A 51 30.51 19.82 -8.82
N ASP A 52 29.71 18.95 -8.19
CA ASP A 52 30.14 18.16 -7.05
C ASP A 52 29.82 16.71 -7.39
N GLY A 53 30.85 15.96 -7.75
CA GLY A 53 30.82 14.53 -8.02
C GLY A 53 30.50 13.69 -6.78
N ARG A 54 29.47 14.06 -6.00
CA ARG A 54 28.92 13.22 -4.95
C ARG A 54 28.06 12.14 -5.60
N PRO A 55 28.35 10.86 -5.33
CA PRO A 55 27.78 9.76 -6.09
C PRO A 55 26.26 9.65 -5.88
N THR A 56 25.61 8.92 -6.78
CA THR A 56 24.23 8.38 -6.71
C THR A 56 23.86 7.66 -5.40
N ASP A 57 24.81 7.56 -4.46
CA ASP A 57 24.80 6.85 -3.19
C ASP A 57 23.89 7.47 -2.10
N SER A 58 23.47 8.73 -2.28
CA SER A 58 22.49 9.37 -1.37
C SER A 58 21.03 9.10 -1.73
N THR A 59 20.76 8.24 -2.72
CA THR A 59 19.39 7.90 -3.10
C THR A 59 18.85 6.84 -2.15
N VAL A 60 17.66 7.07 -1.62
CA VAL A 60 16.84 6.10 -0.88
C VAL A 60 15.80 5.55 -1.83
N HIS A 61 15.79 4.23 -2.01
CA HIS A 61 14.70 3.52 -2.67
C HIS A 61 13.62 3.11 -1.65
N ALA A 62 12.54 3.88 -1.61
CA ALA A 62 11.42 3.67 -0.71
C ALA A 62 10.21 3.07 -1.43
N MET A 63 9.65 2.00 -0.89
CA MET A 63 8.36 1.45 -1.32
C MET A 63 7.27 1.92 -0.37
N VAL A 64 6.13 2.38 -0.89
CA VAL A 64 5.05 2.95 -0.06
C VAL A 64 3.73 2.25 -0.39
N LEU A 65 3.17 1.60 0.63
CA LEU A 65 1.89 0.88 0.61
C LEU A 65 0.88 1.65 1.46
N SER A 66 -0.41 1.38 1.27
CA SER A 66 -1.48 1.89 2.13
C SER A 66 -2.61 0.87 2.25
N ASP A 67 -3.41 1.00 3.30
CA ASP A 67 -4.71 0.36 3.48
C ASP A 67 -4.66 -1.15 3.19
N THR A 68 -3.86 -1.88 3.98
CA THR A 68 -3.74 -3.33 3.83
C THR A 68 -5.00 -4.05 4.34
N HIS A 69 -5.72 -3.46 5.31
CA HIS A 69 -6.97 -4.00 5.89
C HIS A 69 -6.91 -5.51 6.14
N LEU A 70 -6.00 -5.95 7.00
CA LEU A 70 -5.99 -7.33 7.47
C LEU A 70 -7.35 -7.63 8.09
N LEU A 71 -8.05 -8.62 7.54
CA LEU A 71 -9.39 -8.95 7.98
C LEU A 71 -9.34 -9.46 9.41
N GLY A 72 -10.17 -8.86 10.27
CA GLY A 72 -10.31 -9.28 11.64
C GLY A 72 -11.27 -10.45 11.80
N ALA A 73 -11.55 -10.80 13.05
CA ALA A 73 -12.33 -11.98 13.41
C ALA A 73 -13.84 -11.71 13.58
N VAL A 74 -14.27 -10.45 13.62
CA VAL A 74 -15.65 -10.05 13.96
C VAL A 74 -16.50 -9.93 12.70
N GLY A 75 -16.09 -9.08 11.76
CA GLY A 75 -16.75 -8.84 10.47
C GLY A 75 -16.09 -9.55 9.29
N GLY A 76 -14.87 -10.07 9.47
CA GLY A 76 -14.14 -10.76 8.40
C GLY A 76 -14.71 -12.13 8.01
N HIS A 77 -14.98 -12.34 6.73
CA HIS A 77 -15.35 -13.65 6.19
C HIS A 77 -14.10 -14.51 5.94
N TRP A 78 -14.11 -15.80 6.33
CA TRP A 78 -12.92 -16.66 6.29
C TRP A 78 -12.32 -16.82 4.88
N PHE A 79 -13.16 -16.91 3.85
CA PHE A 79 -12.69 -17.08 2.47
C PHE A 79 -12.11 -15.77 1.93
N ASP A 80 -12.72 -14.64 2.32
CA ASP A 80 -12.20 -13.32 1.97
C ASP A 80 -10.83 -13.14 2.62
N LYS A 81 -10.74 -13.45 3.92
CA LYS A 81 -9.49 -13.46 4.69
C LYS A 81 -8.41 -14.27 3.98
N LEU A 82 -8.70 -15.54 3.66
CA LEU A 82 -7.79 -16.41 2.94
C LEU A 82 -7.29 -15.78 1.63
N ARG A 83 -8.20 -15.27 0.80
CA ARG A 83 -7.84 -14.73 -0.52
C ARG A 83 -7.03 -13.45 -0.40
N ARG A 84 -7.54 -12.44 0.32
CA ARG A 84 -6.94 -11.10 0.39
C ARG A 84 -5.55 -11.15 1.02
N GLU A 85 -5.40 -11.91 2.10
CA GLU A 85 -4.12 -12.07 2.78
C GLU A 85 -3.12 -12.87 1.96
N TRP A 86 -3.58 -13.91 1.27
CA TRP A 86 -2.73 -14.63 0.33
C TRP A 86 -2.17 -13.70 -0.74
N GLN A 87 -3.01 -12.84 -1.33
CA GLN A 87 -2.52 -11.86 -2.29
C GLN A 87 -1.51 -10.91 -1.68
N MET A 88 -1.83 -10.28 -0.55
CA MET A 88 -0.92 -9.31 0.05
C MET A 88 0.44 -9.95 0.36
N GLU A 89 0.45 -11.18 0.89
CA GLU A 89 1.70 -11.92 1.10
C GLU A 89 2.44 -12.15 -0.22
N ARG A 90 1.78 -12.67 -1.25
CA ARG A 90 2.44 -12.97 -2.54
C ARG A 90 2.95 -11.71 -3.23
N ALA A 91 2.15 -10.65 -3.26
CA ALA A 91 2.51 -9.37 -3.84
C ALA A 91 3.71 -8.75 -3.11
N PHE A 92 3.66 -8.67 -1.77
CA PHE A 92 4.71 -8.07 -0.97
C PHE A 92 6.03 -8.85 -1.06
N GLN A 93 5.98 -10.19 -0.90
CA GLN A 93 7.18 -11.02 -0.99
C GLN A 93 7.82 -10.97 -2.39
N THR A 94 6.99 -10.94 -3.45
CA THR A 94 7.50 -10.81 -4.84
C THR A 94 8.10 -9.42 -5.07
N ALA A 95 7.47 -8.37 -4.56
CA ALA A 95 7.98 -7.00 -4.64
C ALA A 95 9.32 -6.84 -3.91
N LEU A 96 9.45 -7.36 -2.69
CA LEU A 96 10.73 -7.34 -1.96
C LEU A 96 11.82 -8.10 -2.74
N TRP A 97 11.51 -9.28 -3.27
CA TRP A 97 12.48 -10.09 -3.99
C TRP A 97 12.98 -9.42 -5.28
N LEU A 98 12.07 -8.84 -6.07
CA LEU A 98 12.40 -8.20 -7.35
C LEU A 98 13.01 -6.81 -7.19
N LEU A 99 12.42 -5.98 -6.33
CA LEU A 99 12.70 -4.54 -6.28
C LEU A 99 13.71 -4.18 -5.18
N ARG A 100 13.85 -5.01 -4.14
CA ARG A 100 14.82 -4.83 -3.04
C ARG A 100 14.83 -3.39 -2.46
N PRO A 101 13.68 -2.89 -1.95
CA PRO A 101 13.63 -1.56 -1.34
C PRO A 101 14.49 -1.47 -0.07
N GLU A 102 15.05 -0.30 0.19
CA GLU A 102 15.82 -0.03 1.42
C GLU A 102 14.90 0.30 2.60
N ILE A 103 13.73 0.84 2.31
CA ILE A 103 12.71 1.18 3.30
C ILE A 103 11.32 0.96 2.71
N VAL A 104 10.40 0.46 3.52
CA VAL A 104 9.00 0.29 3.20
C VAL A 104 8.17 1.09 4.18
N PHE A 105 7.24 1.88 3.68
CA PHE A 105 6.23 2.56 4.47
C PHE A 105 4.86 1.93 4.25
N ILE A 106 4.08 1.72 5.33
CA ILE A 106 2.65 1.39 5.22
C ILE A 106 1.85 2.52 5.89
N LEU A 107 1.02 3.21 5.11
CA LEU A 107 0.35 4.46 5.48
C LEU A 107 -0.98 4.25 6.22
N GLY A 108 -0.99 3.45 7.29
CA GLY A 108 -2.18 3.22 8.11
C GLY A 108 -3.12 2.14 7.58
N ASP A 109 -4.15 1.89 8.37
CA ASP A 109 -5.18 0.86 8.18
C ASP A 109 -4.56 -0.50 7.89
N ILE A 110 -3.68 -0.89 8.82
CA ILE A 110 -3.01 -2.18 8.80
C ILE A 110 -4.03 -3.27 9.05
N PHE A 111 -4.81 -3.12 10.11
CA PHE A 111 -5.88 -4.01 10.52
C PHE A 111 -7.23 -3.38 10.23
N ASP A 112 -8.19 -4.19 9.77
CA ASP A 112 -9.55 -3.69 9.52
C ASP A 112 -10.36 -3.46 10.81
N GLU A 113 -10.05 -4.25 11.84
CA GLU A 113 -10.80 -4.33 13.09
C GLU A 113 -9.97 -3.95 14.32
N GLY A 114 -8.75 -3.40 14.12
CA GLY A 114 -7.85 -3.04 15.21
C GLY A 114 -8.59 -2.26 16.29
N LYS A 115 -9.35 -1.23 15.90
CA LYS A 115 -10.16 -0.37 16.77
C LYS A 115 -11.07 -1.08 17.77
N TRP A 116 -11.54 -2.31 17.52
CA TRP A 116 -12.42 -3.04 18.45
C TRP A 116 -11.99 -4.48 18.71
N SER A 117 -10.83 -4.90 18.21
CA SER A 117 -10.35 -6.28 18.37
C SER A 117 -10.11 -6.62 19.84
N SER A 118 -10.59 -7.79 20.29
CA SER A 118 -10.17 -8.39 21.56
C SER A 118 -8.65 -8.62 21.58
N GLN A 119 -8.05 -8.72 22.77
CA GLN A 119 -6.60 -8.95 22.90
C GLN A 119 -6.13 -10.20 22.13
N LYS A 120 -6.90 -11.29 22.19
CA LYS A 120 -6.60 -12.54 21.47
C LYS A 120 -6.64 -12.35 19.95
N ASN A 121 -7.65 -11.64 19.44
CA ASN A 121 -7.77 -11.38 18.01
C ASN A 121 -6.68 -10.43 17.53
N TRP A 122 -6.38 -9.40 18.30
CA TRP A 122 -5.24 -8.49 18.06
C TRP A 122 -3.93 -9.26 17.90
N GLU A 123 -3.61 -10.17 18.83
CA GLU A 123 -2.41 -10.99 18.76
C GLU A 123 -2.40 -11.93 17.54
N ASP A 124 -3.56 -12.44 17.11
CA ASP A 124 -3.69 -13.20 15.87
C ASP A 124 -3.37 -12.36 14.65
N ASP A 125 -3.99 -11.18 14.57
CA ASP A 125 -3.83 -10.24 13.46
C ASP A 125 -2.37 -9.79 13.36
N VAL A 126 -1.73 -9.44 14.47
CA VAL A 126 -0.30 -9.07 14.55
C VAL A 126 0.61 -10.20 14.07
N ARG A 127 0.35 -11.44 14.50
CA ARG A 127 1.15 -12.60 14.06
C ARG A 127 1.04 -12.80 12.55
N ARG A 128 -0.17 -12.65 11.99
CA ARG A 128 -0.40 -12.76 10.55
C ARG A 128 0.27 -11.63 9.78
N PHE A 129 0.20 -10.40 10.29
CA PHE A 129 0.94 -9.27 9.73
C PHE A 129 2.44 -9.59 9.62
N HIS A 130 3.09 -9.98 10.71
CA HIS A 130 4.52 -10.28 10.71
C HIS A 130 4.89 -11.42 9.76
N ARG A 131 4.00 -12.40 9.57
CA ARG A 131 4.21 -13.49 8.60
C ARG A 131 4.15 -12.99 7.16
N MET A 132 3.15 -12.18 6.82
CA MET A 132 2.92 -11.70 5.45
C MET A 132 3.94 -10.65 5.03
N PHE A 133 4.22 -9.70 5.92
CA PHE A 133 5.14 -8.59 5.70
C PHE A 133 6.56 -8.88 6.24
N ARG A 134 6.95 -10.16 6.28
CA ARG A 134 8.32 -10.56 6.63
C ARG A 134 9.32 -9.99 5.64
N HIS A 135 10.45 -9.52 6.14
CA HIS A 135 11.50 -8.85 5.37
C HIS A 135 12.86 -9.20 5.96
N THR A 136 13.94 -8.98 5.19
CA THR A 136 15.32 -9.14 5.68
C THR A 136 15.74 -7.87 6.44
N THR A 137 16.83 -7.97 7.19
CA THR A 137 17.41 -6.83 7.95
C THR A 137 17.86 -5.67 7.06
N ASP A 138 18.03 -5.91 5.75
CA ASP A 138 18.44 -4.89 4.78
C ASP A 138 17.29 -3.95 4.39
N THR A 139 16.04 -4.34 4.67
CA THR A 139 14.84 -3.55 4.42
C THR A 139 14.26 -3.08 5.74
N GLU A 140 14.13 -1.78 5.91
CA GLU A 140 13.46 -1.20 7.08
C GLU A 140 11.95 -1.10 6.83
N LEU A 141 11.13 -1.66 7.72
CA LEU A 141 9.67 -1.52 7.64
C LEU A 141 9.19 -0.48 8.65
N VAL A 142 8.53 0.56 8.17
CA VAL A 142 7.97 1.64 8.96
C VAL A 142 6.47 1.71 8.75
N VAL A 143 5.71 1.71 9.85
CA VAL A 143 4.26 1.64 9.82
C VAL A 143 3.67 2.89 10.46
N LEU A 144 2.68 3.49 9.80
CA LEU A 144 1.85 4.56 10.34
C LEU A 144 0.52 4.00 10.80
N VAL A 145 -0.12 4.72 11.72
CA VAL A 145 -1.43 4.37 12.27
C VAL A 145 -2.56 4.96 11.42
N GLY A 146 -3.61 4.19 11.18
CA GLY A 146 -4.87 4.65 10.58
C GLY A 146 -6.07 4.51 11.51
N ASN A 147 -7.25 4.87 11.03
CA ASN A 147 -8.47 4.88 11.83
C ASN A 147 -9.04 3.47 12.06
N HIS A 148 -8.79 2.49 11.18
CA HIS A 148 -9.17 1.10 11.45
C HIS A 148 -8.27 0.46 12.52
N ASP A 149 -7.05 0.96 12.71
CA ASP A 149 -6.11 0.43 13.70
C ASP A 149 -6.48 0.83 15.14
N ILE A 150 -6.84 2.10 15.34
CA ILE A 150 -7.06 2.68 16.68
C ILE A 150 -8.46 3.30 16.89
N GLY A 151 -9.27 3.38 15.84
CA GLY A 151 -10.60 4.00 15.86
C GLY A 151 -10.59 5.35 15.15
N PHE A 152 -11.75 5.79 14.67
CA PHE A 152 -11.93 7.20 14.36
C PHE A 152 -11.73 8.04 15.63
N HIS A 153 -11.61 9.36 15.48
CA HIS A 153 -11.34 10.29 16.58
C HIS A 153 -12.11 9.98 17.89
N TYR A 154 -13.42 9.72 17.81
CA TYR A 154 -14.27 9.46 18.98
C TYR A 154 -14.14 8.05 19.57
N GLU A 155 -13.51 7.12 18.85
CA GLU A 155 -13.25 5.74 19.29
C GLU A 155 -11.80 5.54 19.74
N MET A 156 -10.90 6.46 19.35
CA MET A 156 -9.48 6.44 19.69
C MET A 156 -9.27 6.61 21.20
N ASP A 157 -8.41 5.77 21.77
CA ASP A 157 -7.95 5.90 23.15
C ASP A 157 -6.47 5.51 23.31
N TRP A 158 -5.92 5.79 24.50
CA TRP A 158 -4.52 5.52 24.82
C TRP A 158 -4.18 4.04 24.78
N PHE A 159 -5.09 3.15 25.17
CA PHE A 159 -4.82 1.71 25.14
C PHE A 159 -4.64 1.22 23.70
N LYS A 160 -5.56 1.60 22.80
CA LYS A 160 -5.51 1.24 21.38
C LYS A 160 -4.26 1.80 20.70
N LEU A 161 -3.92 3.06 20.98
CA LEU A 161 -2.73 3.71 20.45
C LEU A 161 -1.44 3.07 20.97
N GLN A 162 -1.30 2.88 22.29
CA GLN A 162 -0.08 2.34 22.89
C GLN A 162 0.19 0.89 22.48
N ARG A 163 -0.85 0.04 22.36
CA ARG A 163 -0.64 -1.33 21.87
C ARG A 163 -0.18 -1.36 20.41
N PHE A 164 -0.67 -0.43 19.58
CA PHE A 164 -0.24 -0.29 18.19
C PHE A 164 1.22 0.17 18.13
N GLU A 165 1.55 1.24 18.84
CA GLU A 165 2.91 1.79 18.94
C GLU A 165 3.91 0.72 19.44
N LYS A 166 3.52 -0.08 20.42
CA LYS A 166 4.34 -1.17 20.95
C LYS A 166 4.65 -2.26 19.91
N VAL A 167 3.66 -2.66 19.10
CA VAL A 167 3.85 -3.72 18.09
C VAL A 167 4.80 -3.25 16.98
N PHE A 168 4.64 -2.01 16.54
CA PHE A 168 5.38 -1.49 15.38
C PHE A 168 6.62 -0.67 15.73
N ASN A 169 6.96 -0.58 17.03
CA ASN A 169 7.97 0.36 17.52
C ASN A 169 7.77 1.76 16.93
N ALA A 170 6.51 2.19 16.92
CA ALA A 170 6.06 3.44 16.33
C ALA A 170 5.83 4.48 17.43
N SER A 171 5.72 5.73 17.00
CA SER A 171 5.19 6.82 17.81
C SER A 171 4.16 7.56 16.99
N SER A 172 3.25 8.25 17.67
CA SER A 172 2.21 9.02 17.00
C SER A 172 2.78 10.03 16.00
N THR A 173 3.92 10.65 16.30
CA THR A 173 4.68 11.43 15.31
C THR A 173 6.18 11.25 15.54
N ARG A 174 6.97 11.22 14.46
CA ARG A 174 8.45 11.17 14.49
C ARG A 174 9.04 11.48 13.12
N ILE A 175 10.34 11.74 13.10
CA ILE A 175 11.14 11.83 11.87
C ILE A 175 12.02 10.58 11.75
N VAL A 176 11.93 9.90 10.61
CA VAL A 176 12.86 8.85 10.21
C VAL A 176 13.85 9.46 9.22
N THR A 177 15.14 9.39 9.52
CA THR A 177 16.20 9.94 8.66
C THR A 177 16.98 8.83 7.99
N LYS A 178 17.05 8.84 6.66
CA LYS A 178 17.83 7.85 5.88
C LYS A 178 18.60 8.54 4.76
N LYS A 179 19.92 8.33 4.69
CA LYS A 179 20.82 8.95 3.70
C LYS A 179 20.62 10.47 3.52
N GLY A 180 20.39 11.18 4.63
CA GLY A 180 20.15 12.63 4.63
C GLY A 180 18.76 13.07 4.19
N VAL A 181 17.81 12.14 3.99
CA VAL A 181 16.40 12.41 3.72
C VAL A 181 15.61 12.29 5.01
N ASN A 182 14.80 13.32 5.32
CA ASN A 182 13.87 13.32 6.44
C ASN A 182 12.48 12.85 5.97
N PHE A 183 11.96 11.79 6.59
CA PHE A 183 10.59 11.33 6.44
C PHE A 183 9.81 11.66 7.73
N LEU A 184 8.87 12.59 7.64
CA LEU A 184 8.02 12.99 8.76
C LEU A 184 6.78 12.10 8.80
N LEU A 185 6.58 11.37 9.89
CA LEU A 185 5.40 10.54 10.12
C LEU A 185 4.40 11.29 10.98
N VAL A 186 3.15 11.36 10.53
CA VAL A 186 2.07 12.08 11.21
C VAL A 186 0.89 11.15 11.49
N ASN A 187 0.54 10.97 12.77
CA ASN A 187 -0.74 10.40 13.18
C ASN A 187 -1.86 11.41 12.90
N SER A 188 -2.40 11.33 11.69
CA SER A 188 -3.46 12.21 11.20
C SER A 188 -4.81 11.97 11.89
N VAL A 189 -5.04 10.79 12.49
CA VAL A 189 -6.27 10.48 13.25
C VAL A 189 -6.39 11.40 14.47
N ALA A 190 -5.25 11.80 15.04
CA ALA A 190 -5.17 12.69 16.20
C ALA A 190 -5.18 14.20 15.85
N LEU A 191 -5.50 14.59 14.61
CA LEU A 191 -5.57 15.99 14.17
C LEU A 191 -7.01 16.52 14.03
N HIS A 192 -7.89 16.14 14.96
CA HIS A 192 -9.29 16.53 14.93
C HIS A 192 -9.53 18.02 15.29
N GLY A 193 -8.62 18.62 16.07
CA GLY A 193 -8.65 20.04 16.44
C GLY A 193 -9.62 20.41 17.56
N ASP A 194 -10.10 19.46 18.37
CA ASP A 194 -10.96 19.70 19.54
C ASP A 194 -10.21 19.72 20.88
N GLY A 195 -8.88 19.56 20.84
CA GLY A 195 -8.05 19.54 22.04
C GLY A 195 -8.17 18.27 22.87
N CYS A 196 -8.53 17.13 22.28
CA CYS A 196 -8.45 15.84 22.98
C CYS A 196 -7.03 15.57 23.56
N PRO A 197 -6.86 14.81 24.65
CA PRO A 197 -5.53 14.63 25.27
C PRO A 197 -4.48 14.03 24.33
N ILE A 198 -4.85 13.05 23.50
CA ILE A 198 -3.97 12.48 22.47
C ILE A 198 -3.65 13.53 21.40
N CYS A 199 -4.65 14.28 20.94
CA CYS A 199 -4.53 15.33 19.95
C CYS A 199 -3.56 16.41 20.40
N GLN A 200 -3.69 16.90 21.63
CA GLN A 200 -2.78 17.89 22.22
C GLN A 200 -1.36 17.35 22.32
N SER A 201 -1.18 16.09 22.73
CA SER A 201 0.14 15.45 22.78
C SER A 201 0.78 15.39 21.39
N VAL A 202 -0.01 15.03 20.36
CA VAL A 202 0.45 14.94 18.98
C VAL A 202 0.81 16.32 18.41
N GLU A 203 -0.07 17.31 18.57
CA GLU A 203 0.19 18.68 18.12
C GLU A 203 1.43 19.28 18.79
N LYS A 204 1.61 19.06 20.10
CA LYS A 204 2.79 19.52 20.84
C LYS A 204 4.08 18.94 20.27
N GLU A 205 4.10 17.65 19.96
CA GLU A 205 5.29 17.01 19.37
C GLU A 205 5.52 17.49 17.93
N LEU A 206 4.48 17.70 17.12
CA LEU A 206 4.62 18.27 15.78
C LEU A 206 5.22 19.68 15.81
N ILE A 207 4.78 20.54 16.74
CA ILE A 207 5.33 21.88 16.91
C ILE A 207 6.81 21.80 17.28
N LYS A 208 7.20 20.87 18.17
CA LYS A 208 8.59 20.63 18.54
C LYS A 208 9.43 20.17 17.34
N LEU A 209 8.97 19.17 16.60
CA LEU A 209 9.66 18.65 15.41
C LEU A 209 9.80 19.73 14.31
N SER A 210 8.77 20.57 14.14
CA SER A 210 8.78 21.72 13.24
C SER A 210 9.90 22.71 13.61
N ARG A 211 10.00 23.08 14.90
CA ARG A 211 11.09 23.93 15.40
C ARG A 211 12.46 23.30 15.15
N GLU A 212 12.64 22.02 15.43
CA GLU A 212 13.91 21.31 15.23
C GLU A 212 14.35 21.29 13.76
N LEU A 213 13.42 21.02 12.83
CA LEU A 213 13.66 21.08 11.38
C LEU A 213 14.00 22.51 10.92
N ASN A 214 13.24 23.52 11.37
CA ASN A 214 13.48 24.91 11.03
C ASN A 214 14.84 25.40 11.53
N CYS A 215 15.22 25.04 12.77
CA CYS A 215 16.54 25.33 13.32
C CYS A 215 17.66 24.69 12.50
N SER A 216 17.48 23.44 12.06
CA SER A 216 18.46 22.74 11.22
C SER A 216 18.64 23.42 9.85
N LEU A 217 17.55 23.91 9.25
CA LEU A 217 17.57 24.68 8.01
C LEU A 217 18.26 26.05 8.17
N GLN A 218 17.97 26.79 9.24
CA GLN A 218 18.55 28.09 9.53
C GLN A 218 20.06 28.00 9.82
N ASN A 219 20.50 27.02 10.62
CA ASN A 219 21.92 26.82 10.91
C ASN A 219 22.77 26.53 9.66
N SER A 220 22.14 26.09 8.56
CA SER A 220 22.79 25.85 7.28
C SER A 220 22.84 27.07 6.37
N GLN A 221 22.08 28.14 6.68
CA GLN A 221 22.05 29.39 5.93
C GLN A 221 22.85 30.47 6.68
N SER A 222 24.06 30.77 6.20
CA SER A 222 24.87 31.87 6.73
C SER A 222 24.15 33.21 6.49
N GLY A 223 23.71 33.89 7.54
CA GLY A 223 23.22 35.28 7.47
C GLY A 223 21.74 35.53 7.74
N SER A 224 20.93 34.52 8.11
CA SER A 224 19.55 34.78 8.56
C SER A 224 19.54 35.33 9.99
N GLU A 225 18.83 36.43 10.24
CA GLU A 225 18.50 36.88 11.60
C GLU A 225 17.89 35.70 12.38
N LYS A 226 18.54 35.29 13.47
CA LYS A 226 18.05 34.22 14.34
C LYS A 226 16.80 34.71 15.07
N THR A 227 15.62 34.47 14.48
CA THR A 227 14.33 34.87 15.07
C THR A 227 13.89 33.96 16.21
N GLU A 228 14.41 32.73 16.29
CA GLU A 228 14.09 31.77 17.36
C GLU A 228 15.37 31.23 18.03
N SER A 229 15.36 31.08 19.36
CA SER A 229 16.41 30.35 20.08
C SER A 229 16.35 28.88 19.67
N CYS A 230 17.43 28.37 19.09
CA CYS A 230 17.59 26.96 18.73
C CYS A 230 18.29 26.15 19.84
N ASP A 231 18.32 26.66 21.06
CA ASP A 231 18.97 25.99 22.19
C ASP A 231 18.26 24.68 22.51
N GLY A 232 19.04 23.59 22.56
CA GLY A 232 18.56 22.24 22.85
C GLY A 232 17.78 21.56 21.71
N ALA A 233 17.71 22.15 20.51
CA ALA A 233 17.04 21.54 19.37
C ALA A 233 17.85 20.34 18.81
N HIS A 234 17.17 19.22 18.53
CA HIS A 234 17.80 18.08 17.88
C HIS A 234 18.21 18.44 16.44
N PRO A 235 19.45 18.13 16.01
CA PRO A 235 19.90 18.42 14.65
C PRO A 235 19.38 17.37 13.66
N TYR A 236 18.71 17.82 12.59
CA TYR A 236 18.37 16.99 11.43
C TYR A 236 19.17 17.43 10.20
N PRO A 237 19.30 16.57 9.17
CA PRO A 237 19.72 17.03 7.85
C PRO A 237 18.88 18.24 7.40
N PRO A 238 19.49 19.31 6.86
CA PRO A 238 18.80 20.55 6.51
C PRO A 238 18.03 20.41 5.20
N THR A 239 17.01 19.54 5.21
CA THR A 239 16.18 19.23 4.05
C THR A 239 14.71 19.30 4.43
N ALA A 240 13.89 19.83 3.51
CA ALA A 240 12.44 19.79 3.66
C ALA A 240 11.95 18.32 3.66
N PRO A 241 11.07 17.93 4.60
CA PRO A 241 10.71 16.54 4.77
C PRO A 241 9.81 16.03 3.64
N ILE A 242 9.80 14.71 3.47
CA ILE A 242 8.69 13.97 2.85
C ILE A 242 7.70 13.68 3.98
N MET A 243 6.48 14.18 3.89
CA MET A 243 5.46 13.95 4.92
C MET A 243 4.64 12.70 4.56
N LEU A 244 4.48 11.82 5.54
CA LEU A 244 3.75 10.57 5.46
C LEU A 244 2.62 10.61 6.49
N GLN A 245 1.41 10.31 6.05
CA GLN A 245 0.23 10.30 6.93
C GLN A 245 -0.83 9.34 6.39
N HIS A 246 -1.88 9.08 7.17
CA HIS A 246 -2.97 8.23 6.72
C HIS A 246 -4.09 9.06 6.03
N TYR A 247 -4.66 10.05 6.71
CA TYR A 247 -5.69 10.91 6.10
C TYR A 247 -5.06 11.90 5.12
N PRO A 248 -5.65 12.12 3.93
CA PRO A 248 -5.19 13.17 3.04
C PRO A 248 -5.33 14.56 3.66
N LEU A 249 -4.55 15.51 3.13
CA LEU A 249 -4.86 16.92 3.39
C LEU A 249 -6.24 17.26 2.83
N TYR A 250 -6.80 18.36 3.32
CA TYR A 250 -8.11 18.83 2.91
C TYR A 250 -8.19 19.01 1.39
N ARG A 251 -9.20 18.36 0.80
CA ARG A 251 -9.70 18.62 -0.56
C ARG A 251 -11.20 18.35 -0.58
N GLU A 252 -11.93 19.01 -1.46
CA GLU A 252 -13.40 18.92 -1.49
C GLU A 252 -13.91 17.56 -1.96
N SER A 253 -13.20 16.92 -2.89
CA SER A 253 -13.51 15.61 -3.46
C SER A 253 -12.32 15.09 -4.26
N ASP A 254 -12.46 13.90 -4.82
CA ASP A 254 -11.51 13.31 -5.78
C ASP A 254 -11.83 13.65 -7.25
N ALA A 255 -12.67 14.65 -7.52
CA ALA A 255 -13.17 14.93 -8.87
C ALA A 255 -12.04 15.27 -9.87
N GLY A 256 -10.98 15.91 -9.38
CA GLY A 256 -9.79 16.26 -10.17
C GLY A 256 -8.81 15.09 -10.39
N CYS A 257 -8.97 13.98 -9.66
CA CYS A 257 -8.05 12.86 -9.70
C CYS A 257 -8.17 12.08 -11.02
N ARG A 258 -7.02 11.63 -11.53
CA ARG A 258 -6.88 10.91 -12.80
C ARG A 258 -5.97 9.69 -12.61
N GLY A 259 -6.06 8.75 -13.54
CA GLY A 259 -5.28 7.51 -13.51
C GLY A 259 -6.17 6.27 -13.50
N GLU A 260 -5.57 5.11 -13.77
CA GLU A 260 -6.27 3.82 -13.79
C GLU A 260 -6.81 3.43 -12.40
N ASP A 261 -6.16 3.89 -11.34
CA ASP A 261 -6.48 3.64 -9.94
C ASP A 261 -7.13 4.84 -9.25
N ALA A 262 -7.60 5.85 -10.00
CA ALA A 262 -8.46 6.89 -9.43
C ALA A 262 -9.82 6.30 -9.01
N ALA A 263 -10.50 6.96 -8.08
CA ALA A 263 -11.87 6.60 -7.71
C ALA A 263 -12.80 6.63 -8.94
N LEU A 264 -13.83 5.79 -8.94
CA LEU A 264 -14.76 5.71 -10.06
C LEU A 264 -15.49 7.06 -10.23
N PRO A 265 -15.99 7.40 -11.45
CA PRO A 265 -16.66 8.67 -11.68
C PRO A 265 -17.81 8.96 -10.70
N GLU A 266 -18.56 7.95 -10.26
CA GLU A 266 -19.66 8.09 -9.31
C GLU A 266 -19.19 8.39 -7.89
N GLU A 267 -18.03 7.88 -7.50
CA GLU A 267 -17.44 8.05 -6.17
C GLU A 267 -16.60 9.32 -6.06
N ARG A 268 -15.82 9.63 -7.11
CA ARG A 268 -14.83 10.72 -7.05
C ARG A 268 -15.45 12.10 -6.97
N HIS A 269 -16.72 12.28 -7.36
CA HIS A 269 -17.44 13.55 -7.24
C HIS A 269 -18.19 13.69 -5.91
N LEU A 270 -18.18 12.67 -5.05
CA LEU A 270 -18.74 12.78 -3.72
C LEU A 270 -17.92 13.76 -2.89
N LEU A 271 -18.62 14.62 -2.16
CA LEU A 271 -17.99 15.60 -1.29
C LEU A 271 -17.39 14.90 -0.07
N PHE A 272 -16.14 15.20 0.21
CA PHE A 272 -15.46 14.73 1.40
C PHE A 272 -15.90 15.49 2.65
N ARG A 273 -16.06 14.72 3.72
CA ARG A 273 -16.29 15.21 5.07
C ARG A 273 -14.96 15.42 5.78
N GLU A 274 -14.73 16.65 6.22
CA GLU A 274 -13.59 16.97 7.09
C GLU A 274 -13.58 16.10 8.35
N LYS A 275 -12.36 15.73 8.78
CA LYS A 275 -12.07 14.92 9.97
C LYS A 275 -12.58 13.47 9.87
N TYR A 276 -13.07 13.08 8.71
CA TYR A 276 -13.49 11.72 8.41
C TYR A 276 -12.76 11.22 7.16
N ASP A 277 -13.08 11.77 5.98
CA ASP A 277 -12.45 11.37 4.71
C ASP A 277 -11.09 12.07 4.47
N VAL A 278 -10.93 13.27 5.04
CA VAL A 278 -9.74 14.12 4.92
C VAL A 278 -9.49 14.88 6.21
N LEU A 279 -8.28 15.40 6.42
CA LEU A 279 -8.01 16.37 7.48
C LEU A 279 -8.85 17.64 7.31
N SER A 280 -9.05 18.38 8.41
CA SER A 280 -9.69 19.70 8.31
C SER A 280 -8.82 20.69 7.53
N LYS A 281 -9.44 21.74 6.99
CA LYS A 281 -8.72 22.88 6.38
C LYS A 281 -7.65 23.42 7.31
N ASP A 282 -8.01 23.63 8.58
CA ASP A 282 -7.11 24.19 9.60
C ASP A 282 -5.92 23.28 9.90
N ALA A 283 -6.16 21.98 10.10
CA ALA A 283 -5.08 21.02 10.35
C ALA A 283 -4.14 20.93 9.14
N SER A 284 -4.71 20.91 7.93
CA SER A 284 -3.94 20.84 6.70
C SER A 284 -3.04 22.06 6.53
N GLN A 285 -3.58 23.27 6.73
CA GLN A 285 -2.82 24.51 6.64
C GLN A 285 -1.73 24.61 7.70
N ARG A 286 -1.99 24.17 8.94
CA ARG A 286 -0.96 24.12 10.00
C ARG A 286 0.21 23.22 9.61
N LEU A 287 -0.05 22.01 9.10
CA LEU A 287 1.02 21.09 8.66
C LEU A 287 1.87 21.69 7.54
N LEU A 288 1.23 22.33 6.54
CA LEU A 288 1.94 23.00 5.44
C LEU A 288 2.81 24.17 5.94
N GLN A 289 2.29 24.97 6.88
CA GLN A 289 3.02 26.10 7.46
C GLN A 289 4.21 25.65 8.32
N TRP A 290 4.00 24.64 9.16
CA TRP A 290 5.04 24.12 10.05
C TRP A 290 6.18 23.46 9.31
N PHE A 291 5.87 22.60 8.34
CA PHE A 291 6.88 21.70 7.77
C PHE A 291 7.31 22.06 6.35
N LYS A 292 6.50 22.81 5.59
CA LYS A 292 6.75 23.16 4.18
C LYS A 292 7.27 21.94 3.40
N PRO A 293 6.54 20.80 3.46
CA PRO A 293 7.01 19.52 2.94
C PRO A 293 7.25 19.62 1.43
N ARG A 294 8.20 18.86 0.89
CA ARG A 294 8.40 18.84 -0.58
C ARG A 294 7.57 17.78 -1.30
N LEU A 295 7.02 16.82 -0.56
CA LEU A 295 6.10 15.79 -1.02
C LEU A 295 5.28 15.31 0.17
N ILE A 296 4.02 14.99 -0.08
CA ILE A 296 3.10 14.40 0.89
C ILE A 296 2.60 13.09 0.32
N LEU A 297 2.66 12.01 1.10
CA LEU A 297 2.06 10.73 0.76
C LEU A 297 1.01 10.40 1.82
N SER A 298 -0.23 10.19 1.36
CA SER A 298 -1.39 9.85 2.20
C SER A 298 -2.01 8.52 1.79
N GLY A 299 -2.99 8.02 2.55
CA GLY A 299 -3.72 6.78 2.31
C GLY A 299 -5.24 6.99 2.36
N HIS A 300 -5.95 6.11 3.07
CA HIS A 300 -7.33 6.23 3.56
C HIS A 300 -8.44 6.16 2.50
N THR A 301 -8.34 6.91 1.41
CA THR A 301 -9.38 6.95 0.35
C THR A 301 -9.44 5.68 -0.49
N HIS A 302 -8.50 4.75 -0.26
CA HIS A 302 -8.22 3.54 -1.06
C HIS A 302 -7.89 3.81 -2.53
N SER A 303 -7.99 5.05 -2.99
CA SER A 303 -7.88 5.49 -4.38
C SER A 303 -6.64 6.33 -4.63
N GLY A 304 -6.08 6.19 -5.83
CA GLY A 304 -4.94 6.98 -6.26
C GLY A 304 -5.40 8.39 -6.61
N CYS A 305 -4.79 9.39 -6.00
CA CYS A 305 -5.03 10.78 -6.37
C CYS A 305 -3.76 11.60 -6.27
N GLU A 306 -3.59 12.55 -7.20
CA GLU A 306 -2.52 13.54 -7.16
C GLU A 306 -3.14 14.93 -7.06
N VAL A 307 -2.73 15.68 -6.04
CA VAL A 307 -3.24 17.03 -5.74
C VAL A 307 -2.08 17.96 -5.50
N LEU A 308 -2.19 19.20 -5.99
CA LEU A 308 -1.20 20.25 -5.71
C LEU A 308 -1.82 21.29 -4.79
N HIS A 309 -1.44 21.26 -3.50
CA HIS A 309 -1.92 22.21 -2.50
C HIS A 309 -1.18 23.53 -2.60
N ASP A 310 -1.91 24.64 -2.49
CA ASP A 310 -1.38 26.01 -2.59
C ASP A 310 -0.48 26.25 -3.82
N ASN A 311 -0.74 25.53 -4.92
CA ASN A 311 0.09 25.50 -6.14
C ASN A 311 1.58 25.17 -5.88
N LYS A 312 1.88 24.49 -4.77
CA LYS A 312 3.25 24.33 -4.28
C LYS A 312 3.55 22.96 -3.67
N TYR A 313 2.61 22.38 -2.92
CA TYR A 313 2.84 21.18 -2.12
C TYR A 313 2.15 19.97 -2.76
N PRO A 314 2.89 19.12 -3.49
CA PRO A 314 2.30 17.95 -4.12
C PRO A 314 1.96 16.89 -3.07
N GLU A 315 0.74 16.40 -3.13
CA GLU A 315 0.24 15.26 -2.37
C GLU A 315 -0.15 14.13 -3.31
N ILE A 316 0.19 12.91 -2.90
CA ILE A 316 -0.25 11.68 -3.56
C ILE A 316 -0.93 10.79 -2.53
N SER A 317 -2.21 10.53 -2.74
CA SER A 317 -2.92 9.47 -2.02
C SER A 317 -2.54 8.13 -2.64
N VAL A 318 -1.88 7.31 -1.84
CA VAL A 318 -1.45 5.95 -2.16
C VAL A 318 -2.68 5.05 -2.08
N PRO A 319 -3.00 4.32 -3.15
CA PRO A 319 -4.17 3.45 -3.16
C PRO A 319 -3.98 2.25 -2.24
N SER A 320 -5.10 1.56 -1.95
CA SER A 320 -5.06 0.33 -1.18
C SER A 320 -4.22 -0.74 -1.87
N PHE A 321 -3.40 -1.42 -1.07
CA PHE A 321 -2.60 -2.58 -1.46
C PHE A 321 -3.42 -3.88 -1.55
N SER A 322 -4.66 -3.85 -1.03
CA SER A 322 -5.51 -5.03 -0.88
C SER A 322 -6.58 -5.08 -1.98
N TRP A 323 -6.77 -6.27 -2.55
CA TRP A 323 -7.90 -6.50 -3.43
C TRP A 323 -9.26 -6.31 -2.75
N ARG A 324 -9.31 -6.21 -1.42
CA ARG A 324 -10.58 -6.05 -0.68
C ARG A 324 -11.24 -4.72 -0.98
N ASN A 325 -10.42 -3.69 -1.13
CA ASN A 325 -10.84 -2.32 -1.29
C ASN A 325 -10.95 -1.96 -2.78
N ARG A 326 -10.26 -2.68 -3.68
CA ARG A 326 -10.31 -2.44 -5.13
C ARG A 326 -9.79 -3.56 -6.02
N ASN A 327 -10.24 -3.55 -7.28
CA ASN A 327 -9.85 -4.54 -8.27
C ASN A 327 -8.38 -4.43 -8.73
N ASN A 328 -7.81 -3.22 -8.79
CA ASN A 328 -6.47 -2.92 -9.32
C ASN A 328 -5.54 -2.26 -8.27
N PRO A 329 -5.20 -2.95 -7.17
CA PRO A 329 -4.33 -2.40 -6.14
C PRO A 329 -2.96 -2.05 -6.69
N SER A 330 -2.33 -1.04 -6.11
CA SER A 330 -1.00 -0.60 -6.53
C SER A 330 -0.21 -0.05 -5.34
N PHE A 331 1.07 0.23 -5.56
CA PHE A 331 1.93 0.86 -4.58
C PHE A 331 2.89 1.83 -5.25
N ILE A 332 3.50 2.72 -4.46
CA ILE A 332 4.44 3.71 -4.97
C ILE A 332 5.89 3.26 -4.76
N LEU A 333 6.70 3.41 -5.80
CA LEU A 333 8.15 3.37 -5.74
C LEU A 333 8.69 4.79 -5.78
N ALA A 334 9.46 5.16 -4.76
CA ALA A 334 10.05 6.47 -4.62
C ALA A 334 11.57 6.36 -4.62
N SER A 335 12.21 7.05 -5.56
CA SER A 335 13.64 7.32 -5.51
C SER A 335 13.81 8.71 -4.92
N VAL A 336 14.41 8.80 -3.73
CA VAL A 336 14.44 10.04 -2.95
C VAL A 336 15.88 10.41 -2.59
N SER A 337 16.28 11.63 -2.92
CA SER A 337 17.53 12.23 -2.44
C SER A 337 17.23 13.40 -1.50
N PRO A 338 18.22 13.95 -0.79
CA PRO A 338 18.06 15.17 0.02
C PRO A 338 17.42 16.36 -0.71
N ARG A 339 17.59 16.46 -2.04
CA ARG A 339 17.18 17.64 -2.83
C ARG A 339 16.04 17.38 -3.80
N SER A 340 15.89 16.14 -4.27
CA SER A 340 14.92 15.76 -5.30
C SER A 340 14.24 14.45 -4.95
N TYR A 341 13.13 14.17 -5.63
CA TYR A 341 12.49 12.87 -5.59
C TYR A 341 11.88 12.59 -6.96
N THR A 342 11.66 11.31 -7.25
CA THR A 342 10.86 10.89 -8.41
C THR A 342 10.09 9.66 -8.00
N LEU A 343 8.87 9.55 -8.51
CA LEU A 343 7.91 8.52 -8.13
C LEU A 343 7.50 7.74 -9.37
N SER A 344 7.19 6.46 -9.16
CA SER A 344 6.52 5.63 -10.15
C SER A 344 5.51 4.74 -9.43
N LYS A 345 4.35 4.54 -10.05
CA LYS A 345 3.30 3.67 -9.54
C LYS A 345 3.46 2.26 -10.10
N CYS A 346 3.34 1.26 -9.23
CA CYS A 346 3.45 -0.15 -9.58
C CYS A 346 2.13 -0.87 -9.33
N PHE A 347 1.46 -1.28 -10.40
CA PHE A 347 0.19 -2.00 -10.34
C PHE A 347 0.41 -3.49 -10.04
N LEU A 348 -0.41 -4.01 -9.14
CA LEU A 348 -0.53 -5.44 -8.89
C LEU A 348 -1.51 -6.09 -9.88
N PRO A 349 -1.52 -7.42 -9.99
CA PRO A 349 -2.53 -8.13 -10.77
C PRO A 349 -3.94 -7.68 -10.38
N GLN A 350 -4.86 -7.66 -11.35
CA GLN A 350 -6.26 -7.36 -11.05
C GLN A 350 -7.00 -8.61 -10.57
N GLU A 351 -7.90 -8.47 -9.60
CA GLU A 351 -8.67 -9.62 -9.10
C GLU A 351 -9.55 -10.22 -10.20
N SER A 352 -10.22 -9.37 -10.97
CA SER A 352 -11.02 -9.75 -12.13
C SER A 352 -10.23 -10.55 -13.17
N THR A 353 -8.92 -10.31 -13.32
CA THR A 353 -8.06 -11.14 -14.18
C THR A 353 -7.92 -12.55 -13.62
N VAL A 354 -7.66 -12.70 -12.32
CA VAL A 354 -7.59 -14.01 -11.66
C VAL A 354 -8.93 -14.76 -11.77
N ILE A 355 -10.05 -14.08 -11.50
CA ILE A 355 -11.40 -14.64 -11.64
C ILE A 355 -11.68 -15.05 -13.09
N SER A 356 -11.29 -14.24 -14.07
CA SER A 356 -11.50 -14.54 -15.48
C SER A 356 -10.68 -15.74 -15.95
N VAL A 357 -9.44 -15.88 -15.48
CA VAL A 357 -8.59 -17.03 -15.80
C VAL A 357 -9.19 -18.31 -15.20
N TYR A 358 -9.60 -18.29 -13.93
CA TYR A 358 -10.25 -19.44 -13.31
C TYR A 358 -11.57 -19.81 -13.98
N SER A 359 -12.41 -18.82 -14.29
CA SER A 359 -13.68 -19.04 -15.00
C SER A 359 -13.45 -19.62 -16.40
N SER A 360 -12.46 -19.11 -17.14
CA SER A 360 -12.12 -19.61 -18.48
C SER A 360 -11.58 -21.04 -18.43
N ALA A 361 -10.71 -21.34 -17.46
CA ALA A 361 -10.22 -22.70 -17.24
C ALA A 361 -11.37 -23.66 -16.90
N GLY A 362 -12.28 -23.25 -16.01
CA GLY A 362 -13.47 -24.04 -15.66
C GLY A 362 -14.37 -24.32 -16.84
N ALA A 363 -14.67 -23.30 -17.66
CA ALA A 363 -15.47 -23.45 -18.88
C ALA A 363 -14.80 -24.40 -19.88
N PHE A 364 -13.48 -24.27 -20.07
CA PHE A 364 -12.72 -25.17 -20.95
C PHE A 364 -12.76 -26.62 -20.47
N LEU A 365 -12.61 -26.86 -19.16
CA LEU A 365 -12.71 -28.21 -18.57
C LEU A 365 -14.11 -28.80 -18.75
N LEU A 366 -15.17 -28.00 -18.61
CA LEU A 366 -16.54 -28.42 -18.85
C LEU A 366 -16.75 -28.83 -20.32
N LEU A 367 -16.23 -28.04 -21.26
CA LEU A 367 -16.30 -28.37 -22.69
C LEU A 367 -15.56 -29.68 -23.02
N LEU A 368 -14.37 -29.89 -22.45
CA LEU A 368 -13.64 -31.16 -22.58
C LEU A 368 -14.44 -32.35 -22.03
N PHE A 369 -15.10 -32.16 -20.88
CA PHE A 369 -15.95 -33.19 -20.27
C PHE A 369 -17.18 -33.51 -21.14
N LEU A 370 -17.85 -32.50 -21.67
CA LEU A 370 -19.01 -32.67 -22.57
C LEU A 370 -18.60 -33.36 -23.88
N ALA A 371 -17.47 -32.95 -24.48
CA ALA A 371 -16.92 -33.59 -25.66
C ALA A 371 -16.60 -35.07 -25.40
N HIS A 372 -15.97 -35.39 -24.27
CA HIS A 372 -15.72 -36.77 -23.86
C HIS A 372 -17.02 -37.57 -23.72
N CYS A 373 -18.06 -37.01 -23.09
CA CYS A 373 -19.38 -37.66 -22.96
C CYS A 373 -20.04 -37.91 -24.32
N LEU A 374 -19.96 -36.96 -25.26
CA LEU A 374 -20.51 -37.10 -26.61
C LEU A 374 -19.77 -38.18 -27.42
N VAL A 375 -18.44 -38.22 -27.35
CA VAL A 375 -17.63 -39.27 -28.00
C VAL A 375 -17.98 -40.64 -27.43
N MET A 376 -18.13 -40.77 -26.11
CA MET A 376 -18.55 -42.02 -25.47
C MET A 376 -19.97 -42.45 -25.87
N LYS A 377 -20.93 -41.51 -25.99
CA LYS A 377 -22.28 -41.79 -26.50
C LYS A 377 -22.25 -42.23 -27.97
N GLY A 378 -21.46 -41.57 -28.81
CA GLY A 378 -21.28 -41.94 -30.22
C GLY A 378 -20.69 -43.34 -30.40
N LEU A 379 -19.66 -43.68 -29.62
CA LEU A 379 -19.07 -45.02 -29.57
C LEU A 379 -20.07 -46.10 -29.10
N CYS A 380 -20.89 -45.82 -28.08
CA CYS A 380 -21.96 -46.73 -27.66
C CYS A 380 -23.03 -46.93 -28.74
N SER A 381 -23.43 -45.87 -29.45
CA SER A 381 -24.42 -45.96 -30.53
C SER A 381 -23.91 -46.79 -31.73
N LEU A 382 -22.64 -46.63 -32.10
CA LEU A 382 -21.97 -47.46 -33.13
C LEU A 382 -21.87 -48.94 -32.72
N CYS A 383 -21.59 -49.24 -31.45
CA CYS A 383 -21.58 -50.63 -30.94
C CYS A 383 -22.97 -51.28 -30.93
N LEU A 384 -24.05 -50.51 -30.74
CA LEU A 384 -25.43 -51.01 -30.80
C LEU A 384 -25.89 -51.27 -32.25
N LEU A 385 -25.51 -50.41 -33.19
CA LEU A 385 -25.77 -50.60 -34.63
C LEU A 385 -24.99 -51.80 -35.22
N GLY A 386 -23.78 -52.08 -34.70
CA GLY A 386 -23.00 -53.26 -35.10
C GLY A 386 -23.63 -54.60 -34.70
N LYS A 387 -24.41 -54.64 -33.62
CA LYS A 387 -25.13 -55.87 -33.19
C LYS A 387 -26.39 -56.16 -34.00
N HIS A 388 -27.02 -55.14 -34.60
CA HIS A 388 -28.24 -55.32 -35.40
C HIS A 388 -28.00 -55.78 -36.84
N LYS A 389 -26.75 -55.81 -37.32
CA LYS A 389 -26.37 -56.32 -38.65
C LYS A 389 -25.93 -57.79 -38.68
N SER A 390 -26.08 -58.53 -37.57
CA SER A 390 -25.68 -59.93 -37.45
C SER A 390 -26.85 -60.87 -37.11
N MET A 391 -28.02 -60.65 -37.73
CA MET A 391 -29.10 -61.63 -37.79
C MET A 391 -29.38 -62.02 -39.23
#